data_AF-A0A2M7BXB7-F1
#
_entry.id   AF-A0A2M7BXB7-F1
#
_cell.length_a   1.000
_cell.length_b   1.000
_cell.length_c   1.000
_cell.angle_alpha   90.00
_cell.angle_beta   90.00
_cell.angle_gamma   90.00
#
_symmetry.space_group_name_H-M   'P 1'
#
loop_
_entity.id
_entity.type
_entity.pdbx_description
1 polymer ?
#
loop_
_entity_poly.entity_id
_entity_poly.type
_entity_poly.pdbx_seq_one_letter_code
_entity_poly.pdbx_strand_id
1 'polypeptide(L)'
;LIQEFKGNKIEKWEEWYLKKYPKAIEMATNKLKDMVINLKNSINKIDDGIIKKWVKDLVVVKTFIGLKFQEAILKKGAEMMKKNYRLATPNEESKGIDGFIGDIPVSIKPETYKIKRGLNESIKVKMIYYEKIKDGIEVDYSEIFTFT
;
A
#
# COMPACT_ATOMS: atom_id res chain seq x y z
N LEU A 1 15.71 27.59 -4.45
CA LEU A 1 14.89 28.72 -3.94
C LEU A 1 15.22 29.09 -2.50
N ILE A 2 14.87 28.30 -1.48
CA ILE A 2 15.21 28.68 -0.08
C ILE A 2 16.72 28.76 0.15
N GLN A 3 17.51 27.90 -0.53
CA GLN A 3 18.97 27.93 -0.50
C GLN A 3 19.60 29.17 -1.21
N GLU A 4 18.84 29.91 -2.01
CA GLU A 4 19.30 31.15 -2.67
C GLU A 4 19.04 32.39 -1.81
N PHE A 5 18.17 32.27 -0.81
CA PHE A 5 17.80 33.36 0.09
C PHE A 5 18.84 33.49 1.21
N LYS A 6 19.48 34.66 1.29
CA LYS A 6 20.57 34.93 2.25
C LYS A 6 20.09 35.40 3.63
N GLY A 7 18.78 35.59 3.83
CA GLY A 7 18.21 36.00 5.11
C GLY A 7 17.85 34.80 5.99
N ASN A 8 17.51 35.10 7.25
CA ASN A 8 17.13 34.09 8.25
C ASN A 8 15.76 34.37 8.90
N LYS A 9 14.97 35.29 8.34
CA LYS A 9 13.65 35.68 8.83
C LYS A 9 12.58 35.33 7.80
N ILE A 10 11.43 34.82 8.26
CA ILE A 10 10.34 34.36 7.41
C ILE A 10 9.70 35.50 6.61
N GLU A 11 9.56 36.68 7.21
CA GLU A 11 8.98 37.86 6.57
C GLU A 11 9.88 38.32 5.41
N LYS A 12 11.19 38.24 5.60
CA LYS A 12 12.18 38.57 4.56
C LYS A 12 12.23 37.52 3.45
N TRP A 13 11.95 36.26 3.78
CA TRP A 13 11.79 35.21 2.77
C TRP A 13 10.57 35.46 1.90
N GLU A 14 9.43 35.79 2.52
CA GLU A 14 8.18 36.08 1.80
C GLU A 14 8.34 37.28 0.86
N GLU A 15 8.88 38.40 1.35
CA GLU A 15 9.18 39.58 0.53
C GLU A 15 10.07 39.22 -0.69
N TRP A 16 11.15 38.46 -0.45
CA TRP A 16 12.10 38.07 -1.50
C TRP A 16 11.44 37.15 -2.54
N TYR A 17 10.68 36.15 -2.07
CA TYR A 17 10.00 35.18 -2.93
C TYR A 17 8.92 35.84 -3.78
N LEU A 18 8.06 36.66 -3.17
CA LEU A 18 6.98 37.35 -3.88
C LEU A 18 7.52 38.41 -4.85
N LYS A 19 8.66 39.05 -4.56
CA LYS A 19 9.32 39.93 -5.53
C LYS A 19 9.83 39.14 -6.75
N LYS A 20 10.40 37.95 -6.54
CA LYS A 20 10.93 37.10 -7.61
C LYS A 20 9.79 36.42 -8.41
N TYR A 21 8.69 36.09 -7.76
CA TYR A 21 7.52 35.42 -8.35
C TYR A 21 6.20 36.07 -7.94
N PRO A 22 5.88 37.27 -8.46
CA PRO A 22 4.74 38.07 -8.00
C PRO A 22 3.37 37.41 -8.19
N LYS A 23 3.26 36.47 -9.12
CA LYS A 23 2.02 35.73 -9.41
C LYS A 23 2.01 34.29 -8.92
N ALA A 24 3.09 33.80 -8.29
CA ALA A 24 3.20 32.37 -7.94
C ALA A 24 2.04 31.89 -7.06
N ILE A 25 1.68 32.66 -6.04
CA ILE A 25 0.58 32.32 -5.12
C ILE A 25 -0.76 32.36 -5.85
N GLU A 26 -1.03 33.39 -6.64
CA GLU A 26 -2.29 33.51 -7.39
C GLU A 26 -2.43 32.37 -8.41
N MET A 27 -1.38 32.07 -9.18
CA MET A 27 -1.38 30.98 -10.16
C MET A 27 -1.57 29.62 -9.50
N ALA A 28 -0.90 29.36 -8.37
CA ALA A 28 -1.09 28.13 -7.61
C ALA A 28 -2.53 28.04 -7.05
N THR A 29 -3.05 29.16 -6.53
CA THR A 29 -4.40 29.25 -6.01
C THR A 29 -5.44 28.95 -7.08
N ASN A 30 -5.31 29.51 -8.29
CA ASN A 30 -6.24 29.26 -9.38
C ASN A 30 -6.21 27.79 -9.84
N LYS A 31 -5.02 27.19 -9.96
CA LYS A 31 -4.89 25.76 -10.24
C LYS A 31 -5.57 24.89 -9.18
N LEU A 32 -5.41 25.23 -7.91
CA LEU A 32 -6.05 24.49 -6.82
C LEU A 32 -7.57 24.67 -6.81
N LYS A 33 -8.08 25.85 -7.14
CA LYS A 33 -9.54 26.08 -7.30
C LYS A 33 -10.13 25.13 -8.33
N ASP A 34 -9.49 24.98 -9.49
CA ASP A 34 -9.96 24.07 -10.54
C ASP A 34 -9.94 22.61 -10.05
N MET A 35 -8.90 22.19 -9.33
CA MET A 35 -8.83 20.84 -8.74
C MET A 35 -9.92 20.61 -7.69
N VAL A 36 -10.23 21.60 -6.85
CA VAL A 36 -11.29 21.53 -5.85
C VAL A 36 -12.67 21.44 -6.52
N ILE A 37 -12.91 22.20 -7.58
CA ILE A 37 -14.15 22.13 -8.38
C ILE A 37 -14.28 20.74 -9.02
N ASN A 38 -13.20 20.22 -9.60
CA ASN A 38 -13.18 18.87 -10.18
C ASN A 38 -13.46 17.78 -9.14
N LEU A 39 -12.90 17.91 -7.93
CA LEU A 39 -13.20 17.01 -6.82
C LEU A 39 -14.68 17.08 -6.44
N LYS A 40 -15.23 18.29 -6.25
CA LYS A 40 -16.66 18.49 -5.93
C LYS A 40 -17.56 17.85 -7.00
N ASN A 41 -17.26 18.10 -8.27
CA ASN A 41 -18.00 17.52 -9.39
C ASN A 41 -17.88 16.00 -9.45
N SER A 42 -16.75 15.43 -9.04
CA SER A 42 -16.53 13.98 -8.98
C SER A 42 -17.29 13.35 -7.81
N ILE A 43 -17.30 13.99 -6.64
CA ILE A 43 -18.07 13.55 -5.47
C ILE A 43 -19.56 13.48 -5.81
N ASN A 44 -20.09 14.47 -6.52
CA ASN A 44 -21.49 14.49 -6.94
C ASN A 44 -21.87 13.38 -7.94
N LYS A 45 -20.88 12.71 -8.55
CA LYS A 45 -21.10 11.55 -9.43
C LYS A 45 -21.10 10.23 -8.66
N ILE A 46 -20.77 10.23 -7.37
CA ILE A 46 -20.79 9.04 -6.53
C ILE A 46 -22.22 8.82 -6.06
N ASP A 47 -22.82 7.72 -6.51
CA ASP A 47 -24.12 7.27 -6.09
C ASP A 47 -24.03 5.96 -5.26
N ASP A 48 -25.16 5.55 -4.68
CA ASP A 48 -25.27 4.32 -3.91
C ASP A 48 -24.88 3.08 -4.71
N GLY A 49 -25.05 3.11 -6.04
CA GLY A 49 -24.66 2.02 -6.94
C GLY A 49 -23.15 1.86 -7.02
N ILE A 50 -22.42 2.95 -7.21
CA ILE A 50 -20.95 2.99 -7.19
C ILE A 50 -20.43 2.56 -5.82
N ILE A 51 -21.02 3.08 -4.74
CA ILE A 51 -20.65 2.71 -3.37
C ILE A 51 -20.85 1.21 -3.16
N LYS A 52 -22.02 0.67 -3.51
CA LYS A 52 -22.33 -0.76 -3.36
C LYS A 52 -21.40 -1.64 -4.19
N LYS A 53 -21.06 -1.24 -5.42
CA LYS A 53 -20.10 -1.95 -6.27
C LYS A 53 -18.72 -1.95 -5.63
N TRP A 54 -18.28 -0.81 -5.12
CA TRP A 54 -16.99 -0.68 -4.43
C TRP A 54 -16.93 -1.53 -3.16
N VAL A 55 -17.98 -1.52 -2.32
CA VAL A 55 -18.07 -2.36 -1.12
C VAL A 55 -18.07 -3.84 -1.50
N LYS A 56 -18.82 -4.25 -2.54
CA LYS A 56 -18.82 -5.64 -3.02
C LYS A 56 -17.42 -6.07 -3.49
N ASP A 57 -16.73 -5.21 -4.23
CA ASP A 57 -15.36 -5.47 -4.66
C ASP A 57 -14.43 -5.63 -3.44
N LEU A 58 -14.56 -4.73 -2.46
CA LEU A 58 -13.74 -4.75 -1.25
C LEU A 58 -13.98 -5.98 -0.37
N VAL A 59 -15.24 -6.36 -0.15
CA VAL A 59 -15.62 -7.40 0.82
C VAL A 59 -15.64 -8.79 0.21
N VAL A 60 -16.11 -8.93 -1.04
CA VAL A 60 -16.29 -10.24 -1.67
C VAL A 60 -15.10 -10.57 -2.56
N VAL A 61 -14.80 -9.69 -3.52
CA VAL A 61 -13.83 -9.98 -4.57
C VAL A 61 -12.41 -9.97 -3.99
N LYS A 62 -12.02 -8.91 -3.29
CA LYS A 62 -10.67 -8.79 -2.72
C LYS A 62 -10.37 -9.83 -1.65
N THR A 63 -11.36 -10.17 -0.81
CA THR A 63 -11.22 -11.23 0.19
C THR A 63 -10.98 -12.59 -0.47
N PHE A 64 -11.81 -12.96 -1.44
CA PHE A 64 -11.68 -14.25 -2.12
C PHE A 64 -10.37 -14.36 -2.91
N ILE A 65 -10.04 -13.33 -3.69
CA ILE A 65 -8.79 -13.31 -4.47
C ILE A 65 -7.57 -13.29 -3.54
N GLY A 66 -7.61 -12.52 -2.46
CA GLY A 66 -6.55 -12.47 -1.45
C GLY A 66 -6.27 -13.86 -0.87
N LEU A 67 -7.32 -14.57 -0.45
CA LEU A 67 -7.23 -15.94 0.05
C LEU A 67 -6.65 -16.90 -0.99
N LYS A 68 -7.05 -16.78 -2.25
CA LYS A 68 -6.52 -17.63 -3.34
C LYS A 68 -5.05 -17.37 -3.65
N PHE A 69 -4.59 -16.12 -3.55
CA PHE A 69 -3.16 -15.84 -3.64
C PHE A 69 -2.39 -16.38 -2.45
N GLN A 70 -2.89 -16.18 -1.22
CA GLN A 70 -2.27 -16.75 -0.02
C GLN A 70 -2.11 -18.27 -0.14
N GLU A 71 -3.17 -18.99 -0.53
CA GLU A 71 -3.15 -20.44 -0.72
C GLU A 71 -2.13 -20.87 -1.78
N ALA A 72 -2.10 -20.21 -2.94
CA ALA A 72 -1.16 -20.53 -4.02
C ALA A 72 0.29 -20.28 -3.64
N ILE A 73 0.57 -19.17 -2.95
CA ILE A 73 1.90 -18.80 -2.45
C ILE A 73 2.38 -19.80 -1.39
N LEU A 74 1.55 -20.14 -0.41
CA LEU A 74 1.87 -21.14 0.60
C LEU A 74 2.20 -22.50 -0.04
N LYS A 75 1.34 -22.95 -0.95
CA LYS A 75 1.54 -24.20 -1.68
C LYS A 75 2.88 -24.20 -2.42
N LYS A 76 3.18 -23.13 -3.16
CA LYS A 76 4.42 -23.06 -3.94
C LYS A 76 5.66 -23.01 -3.06
N GLY A 77 5.65 -22.23 -1.98
CA GLY A 77 6.74 -22.18 -1.02
C GLY A 77 6.97 -23.54 -0.33
N ALA A 78 5.89 -24.24 0.02
CA ALA A 78 5.97 -25.57 0.61
C ALA A 78 6.50 -26.64 -0.35
N GLU A 79 6.10 -26.60 -1.63
CA GLU A 79 6.68 -27.43 -2.68
C GLU A 79 8.20 -27.22 -2.79
N MET A 80 8.65 -25.96 -2.82
CA MET A 80 10.08 -25.63 -2.90
C MET A 80 10.87 -26.11 -1.68
N MET A 81 10.26 -26.10 -0.49
CA MET A 81 10.86 -26.57 0.76
C MET A 81 10.67 -28.07 1.03
N LYS A 82 9.93 -28.79 0.17
CA LYS A 82 9.49 -30.18 0.41
C LYS A 82 8.77 -30.37 1.76
N LYS A 83 7.91 -29.42 2.11
CA LYS A 83 7.09 -29.41 3.34
C LYS A 83 5.60 -29.39 3.00
N ASN A 84 4.77 -29.60 4.01
CA ASN A 84 3.33 -29.36 3.91
C ASN A 84 3.01 -27.88 4.09
N TYR A 85 1.80 -27.44 3.75
CA TYR A 85 1.30 -26.10 4.08
C TYR A 85 -0.10 -26.17 4.68
N ARG A 86 -0.48 -25.09 5.38
CA ARG A 86 -1.87 -24.84 5.77
C ARG A 86 -2.16 -23.36 5.83
N LEU A 87 -3.43 -23.01 5.62
CA LEU A 87 -3.94 -21.67 5.91
C LEU A 87 -4.01 -21.43 7.42
N ALA A 88 -3.95 -20.16 7.78
CA ALA A 88 -4.16 -19.74 9.16
C ALA A 88 -5.64 -19.90 9.57
N THR A 89 -5.86 -20.12 10.85
CA THR A 89 -7.18 -19.98 11.47
C THR A 89 -7.49 -18.49 11.70
N PRO A 90 -8.77 -18.10 11.91
CA PRO A 90 -9.11 -16.70 12.17
C PRO A 90 -8.36 -16.06 13.35
N ASN A 91 -8.03 -16.85 14.38
CA ASN A 91 -7.26 -16.40 15.54
C ASN A 91 -5.75 -16.27 15.27
N GLU A 92 -5.24 -16.94 14.25
CA GLU A 92 -3.85 -16.80 13.79
C GLU A 92 -3.73 -15.61 12.83
N GLU A 93 -4.72 -15.42 11.93
CA GLU A 93 -4.81 -14.26 11.05
C GLU A 93 -4.88 -12.95 11.83
N SER A 94 -5.62 -12.91 12.95
CA SER A 94 -5.68 -11.73 13.82
C SER A 94 -4.34 -11.35 14.46
N LYS A 95 -3.36 -12.26 14.44
CA LYS A 95 -1.98 -12.05 14.89
C LYS A 95 -1.02 -11.76 13.73
N GLY A 96 -1.54 -11.59 12.52
CA GLY A 96 -0.77 -11.33 11.31
C GLY A 96 -0.18 -12.59 10.66
N ILE A 97 -0.64 -13.79 11.01
CA ILE A 97 -0.20 -15.03 10.36
C ILE A 97 -1.18 -15.37 9.26
N ASP A 98 -0.72 -15.38 8.01
CA ASP A 98 -1.55 -15.71 6.84
C ASP A 98 -1.52 -17.21 6.53
N GLY A 99 -0.50 -17.92 7.00
CA GLY A 99 -0.43 -19.38 6.93
C GLY A 99 0.88 -19.95 7.42
N PHE A 100 1.09 -21.23 7.15
CA PHE A 100 2.27 -21.96 7.57
C PHE A 100 2.86 -22.78 6.43
N ILE A 101 4.19 -22.82 6.37
CA ILE A 101 4.98 -23.71 5.52
C ILE A 101 5.78 -24.64 6.43
N GLY A 102 5.33 -25.90 6.57
CA GLY A 102 5.68 -26.76 7.70
C GLY A 102 5.27 -26.09 9.01
N ASP A 103 6.24 -25.91 9.91
CA ASP A 103 6.05 -25.23 11.20
C ASP A 103 6.37 -23.72 11.16
N ILE A 104 6.71 -23.18 10.00
CA ILE A 104 7.13 -21.77 9.85
C ILE A 104 5.88 -20.90 9.64
N PRO A 105 5.50 -20.03 10.60
CA PRO A 105 4.43 -19.06 10.38
C PRO A 105 4.91 -17.97 9.42
N VAL A 106 4.07 -17.64 8.44
CA VAL A 106 4.37 -16.61 7.45
C VAL A 106 3.24 -15.59 7.35
N SER A 107 3.62 -14.36 7.05
CA SER A 107 2.69 -13.33 6.58
C SER A 107 2.96 -13.03 5.12
N ILE A 108 1.90 -12.98 4.32
CA ILE A 108 1.94 -12.79 2.88
C ILE A 108 1.36 -11.41 2.56
N LYS A 109 2.19 -10.50 2.05
CA LYS A 109 1.78 -9.11 1.78
C LYS A 109 2.18 -8.67 0.37
N PRO A 110 1.40 -7.80 -0.28
CA PRO A 110 1.83 -7.22 -1.54
C PRO A 110 3.05 -6.31 -1.31
N GLU A 111 3.94 -6.19 -2.29
CA GLU A 111 5.14 -5.32 -2.22
C GLU A 111 4.82 -3.87 -1.83
N THR A 112 3.68 -3.35 -2.27
CA THR A 112 3.16 -2.02 -1.88
C THR A 112 3.01 -1.82 -0.37
N TYR A 113 2.96 -2.91 0.42
CA TYR A 113 2.96 -2.85 1.89
C TYR A 113 4.27 -2.28 2.44
N LYS A 114 5.43 -2.58 1.83
CA LYS A 114 6.76 -2.06 2.27
C LYS A 114 6.83 -0.53 2.24
N ILE A 115 6.08 0.09 1.32
CA ILE A 115 6.06 1.55 1.12
C ILE A 115 5.17 2.23 2.17
N LYS A 116 4.24 1.50 2.80
CA LYS A 116 3.33 2.02 3.84
C LYS A 116 4.05 2.09 5.20
N ARG A 117 5.03 3.00 5.31
CA ARG A 117 5.85 3.28 6.51
C ARG A 117 5.06 3.73 7.76
N GLY A 118 3.73 3.81 7.71
CA GLY A 118 2.85 4.26 8.80
C GLY A 118 1.94 3.19 9.40
N LEU A 119 2.09 1.92 9.02
CA LEU A 119 1.34 0.82 9.65
C LEU A 119 2.02 0.45 10.97
N ASN A 120 1.36 0.73 12.09
CA ASN A 120 1.80 0.39 13.45
C ASN A 120 1.73 -1.12 13.76
N GLU A 121 1.70 -1.99 12.75
CA GLU A 121 1.61 -3.44 12.93
C GLU A 121 3.01 -4.01 13.14
N SER A 122 3.30 -4.47 14.36
CA SER A 122 4.49 -5.27 14.63
C SER A 122 4.20 -6.74 14.28
N ILE A 123 4.38 -7.08 13.00
CA ILE A 123 4.29 -8.47 12.53
C ILE A 123 5.62 -9.16 12.84
N LYS A 124 5.62 -10.14 13.75
CA LYS A 124 6.82 -10.85 14.23
C LYS A 124 7.07 -12.20 13.54
N VAL A 125 6.48 -12.40 12.37
CA VAL A 125 6.60 -13.65 11.59
C VAL A 125 7.32 -13.40 10.28
N LYS A 126 7.75 -14.47 9.61
CA LYS A 126 8.48 -14.39 8.35
C LYS A 126 7.60 -13.77 7.27
N MET A 127 8.12 -12.82 6.53
CA MET A 127 7.37 -12.15 5.47
C MET A 127 7.64 -12.82 4.12
N ILE A 128 6.57 -13.04 3.36
CA ILE A 128 6.61 -13.38 1.94
C ILE A 128 5.94 -12.23 1.21
N TYR A 129 6.65 -11.65 0.26
CA TYR A 129 6.10 -10.55 -0.52
C TYR A 129 5.71 -11.00 -1.91
N TYR A 130 4.69 -10.36 -2.48
CA TYR A 130 4.30 -10.61 -3.86
C TYR A 130 3.98 -9.33 -4.62
N GLU A 131 4.24 -9.37 -5.93
CA GLU A 131 3.85 -8.33 -6.87
C GLU A 131 2.92 -8.92 -7.92
N LYS A 132 1.85 -8.18 -8.25
CA LYS A 132 0.96 -8.57 -9.34
C LYS A 132 1.57 -8.08 -10.65
N ILE A 133 1.82 -9.00 -11.57
CA ILE A 133 2.26 -8.72 -12.93
C ILE A 133 1.13 -9.03 -13.91
N LYS A 134 1.30 -8.67 -15.19
CA LYS A 134 0.26 -8.76 -16.21
C LYS A 134 -0.39 -10.15 -16.30
N ASP A 135 0.43 -11.21 -16.23
CA ASP A 135 0.01 -12.59 -16.46
C ASP A 135 0.24 -13.51 -15.23
N GLY A 136 0.34 -12.94 -14.03
CA GLY A 136 0.58 -13.74 -12.82
C GLY A 136 0.99 -12.93 -11.59
N ILE A 137 1.73 -13.58 -10.70
CA ILE A 137 2.35 -12.95 -9.53
C ILE A 137 3.82 -13.34 -9.46
N GLU A 138 4.66 -12.38 -9.11
CA GLU A 138 6.04 -12.61 -8.70
C GLU A 138 6.08 -12.66 -7.18
N VAL A 139 6.88 -13.57 -6.60
CA VAL A 139 6.85 -13.85 -5.16
C VAL A 139 8.27 -13.98 -4.61
N ASP A 140 8.54 -13.22 -3.56
CA ASP A 140 9.80 -13.22 -2.82
C ASP A 140 9.66 -14.09 -1.56
N TYR A 141 10.39 -15.21 -1.55
CA TYR A 141 10.46 -16.16 -0.44
C TYR A 141 11.79 -16.08 0.34
N SER A 142 12.59 -15.04 0.14
CA SER A 142 13.94 -14.92 0.72
C SER A 142 13.99 -15.16 2.23
N GLU A 143 12.99 -14.68 2.98
CA GLU A 143 12.98 -14.81 4.45
C GLU A 143 12.78 -16.24 4.97
N ILE A 144 12.19 -17.13 4.16
CA ILE A 144 11.93 -18.54 4.53
C ILE A 144 13.05 -19.49 4.06
N PHE A 145 13.86 -19.08 3.08
CA PHE A 145 15.03 -19.81 2.61
C PHE A 145 16.30 -19.30 3.32
N THR A 146 16.35 -19.41 4.64
CA THR A 146 17.62 -19.22 5.35
C THR A 146 18.41 -20.52 5.24
N PHE A 147 19.51 -20.50 4.49
CA PHE A 147 20.48 -21.60 4.47
C PHE A 147 21.12 -21.69 5.85
N THR A 148 20.77 -22.71 6.63
CA THR A 148 21.65 -23.25 7.69
C THR A 148 22.72 -24.11 7.08
#